data_AF-A0A9D4HLZ6-F1
#
_entry.id   AF-A0A9D4HLZ6-F1
#
_cell.length_a   1.000
_cell.length_b   1.000
_cell.length_c   1.000
_cell.angle_alpha   90.00
_cell.angle_beta   90.00
_cell.angle_gamma   90.00
#
_symmetry.space_group_name_H-M   'P 1'
#
loop_
_entity.id
_entity.type
_entity.pdbx_description
1 polymer ?
#
loop_
_entity_poly.entity_id
_entity_poly.type
_entity_poly.pdbx_seq_one_letter_code
_entity_poly.pdbx_strand_id
1 'polypeptide(L)'
;MVTVFCARLGWSNMELILSQFQSRLTFGVQRELCDLVRMSSLNGQRARVLYNGGYQTVAALAGALPEDVEAILGNSAPFER
;
A
#
# COMPACT_ATOMS: atom_id res chain seq x y z
N MET A 1 -17.28 0.59 -9.91
CA MET A 1 -18.73 0.62 -10.18
C MET A 1 -19.34 1.98 -9.78
N VAL A 2 -19.13 2.47 -8.56
CA VAL A 2 -19.64 3.81 -8.15
C VAL A 2 -18.84 4.97 -8.78
N THR A 3 -17.51 4.84 -8.91
CA THR A 3 -16.66 5.84 -9.59
C THR A 3 -17.09 6.09 -11.04
N VAL A 4 -17.26 5.01 -11.81
CA VAL A 4 -17.74 5.07 -13.20
C VAL A 4 -19.17 5.64 -13.27
N PHE A 5 -20.03 5.34 -12.30
CA PHE A 5 -21.36 5.92 -12.23
C PHE A 5 -21.31 7.45 -12.05
N CYS A 6 -20.51 7.96 -11.10
CA CYS A 6 -20.31 9.39 -10.91
C CYS A 6 -19.71 10.07 -12.14
N ALA A 7 -18.77 9.42 -12.83
CA ALA A 7 -18.18 9.91 -14.07
C ALA A 7 -19.24 10.10 -15.17
N ARG A 8 -20.16 9.13 -15.33
CA ARG A 8 -21.24 9.18 -16.33
C ARG A 8 -22.29 10.25 -16.04
N LEU A 9 -22.45 10.67 -14.78
CA LEU A 9 -23.33 11.77 -14.39
C LEU A 9 -22.64 13.15 -14.40
N GLY A 10 -21.35 13.21 -14.74
CA GLY A 10 -20.57 14.45 -14.72
C GLY A 10 -20.22 14.96 -13.32
N TRP A 11 -20.32 14.10 -12.29
CA TRP A 11 -20.01 14.45 -10.90
C TRP A 11 -18.51 14.31 -10.61
N SER A 12 -17.69 15.13 -11.27
CA SER A 12 -16.23 15.00 -11.29
C SER A 12 -15.59 15.07 -9.89
N ASN A 13 -16.11 15.92 -9.00
CA ASN A 13 -15.60 16.03 -7.63
C ASN A 13 -15.85 14.74 -6.82
N MET A 14 -17.03 14.15 -6.97
CA MET A 14 -17.42 12.91 -6.28
C MET A 14 -16.61 11.73 -6.82
N GLU A 15 -16.42 11.66 -8.14
CA GLU A 15 -15.57 10.68 -8.80
C GLU A 15 -14.13 10.73 -8.26
N LEU A 16 -13.54 11.93 -8.18
CA LEU A 16 -12.18 12.11 -7.70
C LEU A 16 -12.02 11.57 -6.27
N ILE A 17 -12.93 11.93 -5.37
CA ILE A 17 -12.91 11.45 -3.98
C ILE A 17 -13.01 9.93 -3.95
N LEU A 18 -13.99 9.36 -4.65
CA LEU A 18 -14.25 7.91 -4.64
C LEU A 18 -13.11 7.09 -5.25
N SER A 19 -12.44 7.60 -6.29
CA SER A 19 -11.30 6.93 -6.93
C SER A 19 -10.16 6.66 -5.95
N GLN A 20 -9.97 7.51 -4.95
CA GLN A 20 -8.92 7.37 -3.94
C GLN A 20 -9.20 6.27 -2.91
N PHE A 21 -10.45 5.83 -2.78
CA PHE A 21 -10.83 4.77 -1.83
C PHE A 21 -10.68 3.37 -2.43
N GLN A 22 -10.68 3.23 -3.76
CA GLN A 22 -10.67 1.92 -4.40
C GLN A 22 -9.47 1.07 -3.95
N SER A 23 -8.24 1.61 -4.06
CA SER A 23 -7.03 0.88 -3.65
C SER A 23 -7.02 0.57 -2.14
N ARG A 24 -7.44 1.53 -1.32
CA ARG A 24 -7.48 1.39 0.15
C ARG A 24 -8.41 0.28 0.59
N LEU A 25 -9.58 0.19 -0.04
CA LEU A 25 -10.59 -0.84 0.27
C LEU A 25 -10.16 -2.21 -0.25
N THR A 26 -9.55 -2.30 -1.43
CA THR A 26 -9.07 -3.57 -1.98
C THR A 26 -8.03 -4.24 -1.07
N PHE A 27 -7.11 -3.45 -0.53
CA PHE A 27 -6.00 -3.98 0.28
C PHE A 27 -6.20 -3.82 1.79
N GLY A 28 -7.24 -3.09 2.22
CA GLY A 28 -7.49 -2.82 3.64
C GLY A 28 -6.42 -1.94 4.29
N VAL A 29 -5.87 -0.96 3.55
CA VAL A 29 -4.71 -0.16 3.98
C VAL A 29 -4.95 1.35 3.95
N GLN A 30 -4.12 2.07 4.70
CA GLN A 30 -4.08 3.53 4.68
C GLN A 30 -3.43 4.05 3.39
N ARG A 31 -3.68 5.32 3.05
CA ARG A 31 -3.22 5.95 1.79
C ARG A 31 -1.70 5.86 1.61
N GLU A 32 -0.95 6.05 2.67
CA GLU A 32 0.51 6.00 2.68
C GLU A 32 1.09 4.65 2.20
N LEU A 33 0.35 3.56 2.38
CA LEU A 33 0.79 2.21 1.99
C LEU A 33 0.35 1.84 0.57
N CYS A 34 -0.47 2.67 -0.08
CA CYS A 34 -0.98 2.37 -1.42
C CYS A 34 0.12 2.27 -2.47
N ASP A 35 1.30 2.88 -2.24
CA ASP A 35 2.44 2.75 -3.16
C ASP A 35 3.11 1.37 -3.00
N LEU A 36 3.44 0.98 -1.78
CA LEU A 36 4.09 -0.30 -1.47
C LEU A 36 3.22 -1.51 -1.85
N VAL A 37 1.92 -1.45 -1.59
CA VAL A 37 1.00 -2.59 -1.83
C VAL A 37 0.69 -2.78 -3.33
N ARG A 38 1.16 -1.89 -4.22
CA ARG A 38 1.13 -2.16 -5.67
C ARG A 38 1.96 -3.37 -6.07
N MET A 39 2.95 -3.74 -5.26
CA MET A 39 3.74 -4.96 -5.48
C MET A 39 2.92 -6.19 -5.09
N SER A 40 2.72 -7.11 -6.03
CA SER A 40 1.94 -8.34 -5.82
C SER A 40 2.47 -9.22 -4.68
N SER A 41 3.75 -9.12 -4.34
CA SER A 41 4.40 -9.91 -3.29
C SER A 41 4.19 -9.35 -1.87
N LEU A 42 3.69 -8.11 -1.74
CA LEU A 42 3.51 -7.43 -0.46
C LEU A 42 2.04 -7.46 -0.03
N ASN A 43 1.79 -7.96 1.18
CA ASN A 43 0.49 -7.83 1.83
C ASN A 43 0.46 -6.52 2.66
N GLY A 44 -0.74 -6.11 3.10
CA GLY A 44 -0.90 -4.87 3.87
C GLY A 44 -0.09 -4.81 5.17
N GLN A 45 0.11 -5.96 5.83
CA GLN A 45 0.91 -6.07 7.06
C GLN A 45 2.41 -5.85 6.77
N ARG A 46 2.98 -6.53 5.78
CA ARG A 46 4.37 -6.39 5.35
C ARG A 46 4.65 -4.98 4.85
N ALA A 47 3.71 -4.38 4.10
CA ALA A 47 3.84 -2.99 3.69
C ALA A 47 3.92 -2.05 4.91
N ARG A 48 3.14 -2.30 5.97
CA ARG A 48 3.21 -1.52 7.22
C ARG A 48 4.55 -1.66 7.92
N VAL A 49 5.08 -2.87 7.98
CA VAL A 49 6.40 -3.15 8.58
C VAL A 49 7.50 -2.42 7.81
N LEU A 50 7.51 -2.53 6.48
CA LEU A 50 8.50 -1.84 5.62
C LEU A 50 8.39 -0.31 5.73
N TYR A 51 7.16 0.21 5.77
CA TYR A 51 6.92 1.64 5.95
C TYR A 51 7.48 2.14 7.29
N ASN A 52 7.27 1.39 8.37
CA ASN A 52 7.82 1.70 9.69
C ASN A 52 9.36 1.57 9.73
N GLY A 53 9.92 0.68 8.90
CA GLY A 53 11.37 0.52 8.69
C GLY A 53 12.01 1.60 7.81
N GLY A 54 11.26 2.62 7.37
CA GLY A 54 11.77 3.74 6.57
C GLY A 54 11.60 3.59 5.06
N TYR A 55 11.13 2.44 4.58
CA TYR A 55 10.88 2.19 3.15
C TYR A 55 9.44 2.54 2.79
N GLN A 56 9.21 3.82 2.54
CA GLN A 56 7.85 4.35 2.33
C GLN A 56 7.35 4.26 0.88
N THR A 57 8.27 4.13 -0.08
CA THR A 57 7.96 4.10 -1.51
C THR A 57 8.60 2.90 -2.20
N VAL A 58 8.05 2.51 -3.34
CA VAL A 58 8.64 1.43 -4.16
C VAL A 58 10.06 1.80 -4.60
N ALA A 59 10.33 3.09 -4.84
CA ALA A 59 11.68 3.58 -5.17
C ALA A 59 12.66 3.41 -4.00
N ALA A 60 12.24 3.74 -2.77
CA ALA A 60 13.06 3.54 -1.58
C ALA A 60 13.35 2.05 -1.35
N LEU A 61 12.36 1.18 -1.60
CA LEU A 61 12.54 -0.27 -1.49
C LEU A 61 13.45 -0.83 -2.58
N ALA A 62 13.37 -0.31 -3.81
CA ALA A 62 14.22 -0.74 -4.92
C ALA A 62 15.71 -0.41 -4.72
N GLY A 63 16.01 0.66 -3.99
CA GLY A 63 17.38 1.03 -3.61
C GLY A 63 17.88 0.41 -2.32
N ALA A 64 17.04 -0.38 -1.62
CA ALA A 64 17.40 -1.00 -0.35
C ALA A 64 18.33 -2.21 -0.53
N LEU A 65 19.18 -2.46 0.46
CA LEU A 65 19.93 -3.71 0.52
C LEU A 65 18.98 -4.86 0.86
N PRO A 66 19.08 -6.02 0.19
CA PRO A 66 18.22 -7.17 0.47
C PRO A 66 18.30 -7.63 1.94
N GLU A 67 19.48 -7.50 2.55
CA GLU A 67 19.74 -7.88 3.95
C GLU A 67 18.90 -7.06 4.94
N ASP A 68 18.78 -5.74 4.70
CA ASP A 68 17.99 -4.84 5.55
C ASP A 68 16.49 -5.18 5.46
N VAL A 69 16.02 -5.47 4.25
CA VAL A 69 14.63 -5.85 4.00
C VAL A 69 14.31 -7.20 4.65
N GLU A 70 15.23 -8.15 4.58
CA GLU A 70 15.08 -9.46 5.23
C GLU A 70 15.04 -9.33 6.75
N ALA A 71 15.92 -8.51 7.35
CA ALA A 71 15.93 -8.27 8.79
C ALA A 71 14.60 -7.67 9.29
N ILE A 72 14.08 -6.69 8.56
CA ILE A 72 12.80 -6.04 8.90
C ILE A 72 11.62 -7.00 8.77
N LEU A 73 11.59 -7.82 7.71
CA LEU A 73 10.55 -8.81 7.53
C LEU A 73 10.67 -9.96 8.53
N GLY A 74 11.87 -10.38 8.90
CA GLY A 74 12.15 -11.40 9.90
C GLY A 74 11.62 -11.01 11.29
N ASN A 75 11.80 -9.75 11.68
CA ASN A 75 11.29 -9.21 12.95
C ASN A 75 9.76 -9.04 12.99
N SER A 76 9.08 -9.19 11.85
CA SER A 76 7.63 -9.05 11.77
C SER A 76 6.85 -10.34 11.95
N ALA A 77 7.53 -11.47 12.13
CA ALA A 77 6.87 -12.73 12.38
C ALA A 77 6.13 -12.67 13.75
N PRO A 78 4.86 -13.14 13.82
CA PRO A 78 4.06 -13.05 15.05
C PRO A 78 4.56 -13.97 16.18
N PHE A 79 5.55 -14.80 15.91
CA PHE A 79 6.14 -15.73 16.88
C PHE A 79 7.64 -15.48 16.97
N GLU A 80 8.10 -15.26 18.20
CA GLU A 80 9.52 -15.32 18.55
C GLU A 80 10.03 -16.75 18.34
N ARG A 81 11.25 -16.89 17.82
CA ARG A 81 11.92 -18.19 17.64
C ARG A 81 12.57 -18.66 18.93
#